data_AF-A0A0B7B4X5-F1
#
_entry.id   AF-A0A0B7B4X5-F1
#
_cell.length_a   1.000
_cell.length_b   1.000
_cell.length_c   1.000
_cell.angle_alpha   90.00
_cell.angle_beta   90.00
_cell.angle_gamma   90.00
#
_symmetry.space_group_name_H-M   'P 1'
#
loop_
_entity.id
_entity.type
_entity.pdbx_description
1 polymer ?
#
loop_
_entity_poly.entity_id
_entity_poly.type
_entity_poly.pdbx_seq_one_letter_code
_entity_poly.pdbx_strand_id
1 'polypeptide(L)'
;RSYSIVSPCPDQRTLALGSITGVVRVIQLPDMQDEEIKCSEISLFNGKVLALTWLDIHHFLASGPGGLCFLTQSGSSSRCGHR
;
A
#
# COMPACT_ATOMS: atom_id res chain seq x y z
N ARG A 1 1.32 14.57 6.50
CA ARG A 1 1.88 13.33 5.91
C ARG A 1 2.28 13.66 4.47
N SER A 2 3.52 13.44 4.06
CA SER A 2 3.97 13.69 2.69
C SER A 2 4.13 12.36 1.97
N TYR A 3 3.49 12.24 0.80
CA TYR A 3 3.59 11.06 -0.07
C TYR A 3 4.57 11.34 -1.19
N SER A 4 5.46 10.39 -1.45
CA SER A 4 6.53 10.56 -2.43
C SER A 4 6.38 9.68 -3.66
N ILE A 5 5.50 8.68 -3.62
CA ILE A 5 5.31 7.75 -4.73
C ILE A 5 3.87 7.23 -4.76
N VAL A 6 3.38 7.00 -5.97
CA VAL A 6 2.07 6.39 -6.28
C VAL A 6 2.28 5.21 -7.21
N SER A 7 1.55 4.13 -6.98
CA SER A 7 1.57 2.92 -7.82
C SER A 7 0.13 2.43 -8.03
N PRO A 8 -0.46 2.62 -9.23
CA PRO A 8 -1.78 2.10 -9.55
C PRO A 8 -1.77 0.58 -9.66
N CYS A 9 -2.80 -0.07 -9.09
CA CYS A 9 -3.02 -1.50 -9.20
C CYS A 9 -3.56 -1.85 -10.59
N PRO A 10 -3.24 -3.02 -11.16
CA PRO A 10 -3.80 -3.48 -12.43
C PRO A 10 -5.33 -3.64 -12.45
N ASP A 11 -5.97 -3.70 -11.27
CA ASP A 11 -7.44 -3.77 -11.14
C ASP A 11 -8.15 -2.46 -11.52
N GLN A 12 -7.41 -1.37 -11.78
CA GLN A 12 -7.91 -0.03 -12.09
C GLN A 12 -8.79 0.60 -10.99
N ARG A 13 -8.83 0.00 -9.80
CA ARG A 13 -9.64 0.45 -8.66
C ARG A 13 -8.86 0.62 -7.38
N THR A 14 -7.62 0.17 -7.33
CA THR A 14 -6.76 0.27 -6.16
C THR A 14 -5.51 1.09 -6.46
N LEU A 15 -5.05 1.88 -5.49
CA LEU A 15 -3.81 2.65 -5.54
C LEU A 15 -2.98 2.38 -4.29
N ALA A 16 -1.67 2.24 -4.44
CA ALA A 16 -0.73 2.23 -3.31
C ALA A 16 0.06 3.55 -3.29
N LEU A 17 0.14 4.19 -2.13
CA LEU A 17 0.87 5.44 -1.90
C LEU A 17 1.96 5.23 -0.85
N GLY A 18 3.21 5.54 -1.20
CA GLY A 18 4.33 5.45 -0.27
C GLY A 18 4.66 6.80 0.35
N SER A 19 4.84 6.85 1.67
CA SER A 19 5.16 8.06 2.41
C SER A 19 6.66 8.23 2.70
N ILE A 20 7.06 9.45 3.04
CA ILE A 20 8.42 9.73 3.53
C ILE A 20 8.72 9.13 4.91
N THR A 21 7.70 8.64 5.62
CA THR A 21 7.82 8.03 6.94
C THR A 21 7.77 6.51 6.90
N GLY A 22 7.72 5.89 5.72
CA GLY A 22 7.76 4.43 5.55
C GLY A 22 6.42 3.73 5.67
N VAL A 23 5.33 4.50 5.61
CA VAL A 23 3.96 3.99 5.58
C VAL A 23 3.52 3.89 4.12
N VAL A 24 2.95 2.74 3.76
CA VAL A 24 2.21 2.56 2.53
C VAL A 24 0.73 2.65 2.84
N ARG A 25 0.01 3.53 2.14
CA ARG A 25 -1.44 3.60 2.18
C ARG A 25 -2.01 2.93 0.94
N VAL A 26 -2.93 1.99 1.12
CA VAL A 26 -3.68 1.37 0.02
C VAL A 26 -5.07 1.99 0.00
N ILE A 27 -5.44 2.55 -1.15
CA ILE A 27 -6.69 3.25 -1.39
C ILE A 27 -7.50 2.42 -2.38
N GLN A 28 -8.74 2.09 -2.03
CA GLN A 28 -9.70 1.44 -2.91
C GLN A 28 -10.75 2.47 -3.31
N LEU A 29 -10.87 2.69 -4.61
CA LEU A 29 -11.86 3.57 -5.20
C LEU A 29 -13.24 2.91 -5.11
N PRO A 30 -14.29 3.69 -4.84
CA PRO A 30 -15.64 3.18 -4.82
C PRO A 30 -16.12 2.79 -6.23
N ASP A 31 -17.19 1.99 -6.25
CA ASP A 31 -17.81 1.55 -7.50
C ASP A 31 -18.77 2.60 -8.05
N MET A 32 -19.40 3.35 -7.13
CA MET A 32 -20.39 4.36 -7.42
C MET A 32 -19.91 5.74 -6.96
N GLN A 33 -20.44 6.78 -7.61
CA GLN A 33 -20.25 8.14 -7.14
C GLN A 33 -20.91 8.30 -5.75
N ASP A 34 -20.27 9.08 -4.88
CA ASP A 34 -20.69 9.34 -3.48
C ASP A 34 -20.52 8.19 -2.47
N GLU A 35 -19.94 7.06 -2.86
CA GLU A 35 -19.47 6.03 -1.92
C GLU A 35 -18.13 6.42 -1.27
N GLU A 36 -17.91 5.93 -0.05
CA GLU A 36 -16.69 6.22 0.72
C GLU A 36 -15.46 5.51 0.15
N ILE A 37 -14.35 6.24 0.03
CA ILE A 37 -13.05 5.68 -0.32
C ILE A 37 -12.52 4.85 0.85
N LYS A 38 -12.29 3.57 0.63
CA LYS A 38 -11.67 2.71 1.65
C LYS A 38 -10.16 2.91 1.64
N CYS A 39 -9.57 3.10 2.82
CA CYS A 39 -8.13 3.27 3.00
C CYS A 39 -7.61 2.30 4.06
N SER A 40 -6.50 1.64 3.79
CA SER A 40 -5.73 0.88 4.78
C SER A 40 -4.27 1.35 4.79
N GLU A 41 -3.59 1.14 5.92
CA GLU A 41 -2.20 1.56 6.10
C GLU A 41 -1.33 0.41 6.57
N ILE A 42 -0.12 0.36 6.03
CA ILE A 42 0.87 -0.68 6.32
C ILE A 42 2.19 0.05 6.61
N SER A 43 2.70 -0.10 7.84
CA SER A 43 4.01 0.45 8.20
C SER A 43 5.08 -0.55 7.81
N LEU A 44 5.86 -0.25 6.77
CA LEU A 44 6.87 -1.16 6.22
C LEU A 44 8.30 -0.76 6.58
N PHE A 45 8.59 0.54 6.65
CA PHE A 45 9.95 1.03 6.87
C PHE A 45 10.01 2.08 7.97
N ASN A 46 11.20 2.23 8.56
CA ASN A 46 11.55 3.40 9.36
C ASN A 46 12.25 4.43 8.45
N GLY A 47 11.47 5.12 7.62
CA GLY A 47 11.97 6.10 6.65
C GLY A 47 11.33 5.95 5.26
N LYS A 48 11.72 6.80 4.31
CA LYS A 48 11.02 7.00 3.04
C LYS A 48 10.81 5.72 2.22
N VAL A 49 9.59 5.49 1.76
CA VAL A 49 9.31 4.51 0.70
C VAL A 49 9.91 5.03 -0.61
N LEU A 50 10.85 4.27 -1.16
CA LEU A 50 11.63 4.67 -2.34
C LEU A 50 11.02 4.16 -3.65
N ALA A 51 10.46 2.95 -3.65
CA ALA A 51 9.77 2.38 -4.80
C ALA A 51 8.53 1.58 -4.38
N LEU A 52 7.52 1.56 -5.26
CA LEU A 52 6.32 0.72 -5.16
C LEU A 52 5.94 0.20 -6.54
N THR A 53 5.75 -1.11 -6.64
CA THR A 53 5.23 -1.73 -7.87
C THR A 53 4.27 -2.86 -7.53
N TRP A 54 3.10 -2.85 -8.14
CA TRP A 54 2.21 -4.02 -8.14
C TRP A 54 2.82 -5.14 -8.99
N LEU A 55 2.66 -6.36 -8.53
CA LEU A 55 2.98 -7.59 -9.27
C LEU A 55 1.72 -8.18 -9.90
N ASP A 56 0.62 -8.13 -9.16
CA ASP A 56 -0.72 -8.55 -9.58
C ASP A 56 -1.78 -7.72 -8.82
N ILE A 57 -3.05 -8.13 -8.83
CA ILE A 57 -4.15 -7.40 -8.15
C ILE A 57 -4.14 -7.54 -6.61
N HIS A 58 -3.36 -8.47 -6.08
CA HIS A 58 -3.28 -8.82 -4.67
C HIS A 58 -1.93 -8.52 -4.04
N HIS A 59 -0.86 -8.37 -4.84
CA HIS A 59 0.50 -8.27 -4.33
C HIS A 59 1.26 -7.09 -4.91
N PHE A 60 2.06 -6.46 -4.06
CA PHE A 60 3.00 -5.42 -4.47
C PHE A 60 4.33 -5.53 -3.72
N LEU A 61 5.39 -5.06 -4.38
CA LEU A 61 6.70 -4.86 -3.79
C LEU A 61 6.86 -3.41 -3.36
N ALA A 62 7.46 -3.22 -2.19
CA ALA A 62 7.91 -1.93 -1.70
C ALA A 62 9.40 -1.98 -1.41
N SER A 63 10.13 -0.91 -1.71
CA SER A 63 11.52 -0.74 -1.30
C SER A 63 11.71 0.51 -0.43
N GLY A 64 12.70 0.44 0.47
CA GLY A 64 12.96 1.49 1.46
C GLY A 64 14.45 1.61 1.83
N PRO A 65 14.75 2.31 2.93
CA PRO A 65 16.12 2.57 3.37
C PRO A 65 16.92 1.29 3.63
N GLY A 66 18.23 1.36 3.43
CA GLY A 66 19.14 0.22 3.66
C GLY A 66 19.00 -0.92 2.65
N GLY A 67 18.32 -0.70 1.51
CA GLY A 67 18.10 -1.72 0.50
C GLY A 67 17.01 -2.74 0.86
N LEU A 68 16.19 -2.45 1.88
CA LEU A 68 15.11 -3.33 2.29
C LEU A 68 14.00 -3.36 1.24
N CYS A 69 13.48 -4.56 0.98
CA CYS A 69 12.34 -4.81 0.11
C CYS A 69 11.33 -5.73 0.81
N PHE A 70 10.04 -5.42 0.68
CA PHE A 70 8.96 -6.25 1.21
C PHE A 70 7.96 -6.61 0.10
N LEU A 71 7.58 -7.89 0.05
CA LEU A 71 6.40 -8.35 -0.65
C LEU A 71 5.20 -8.22 0.29
N THR A 72 4.18 -7.49 -0.15
CA THR A 72 2.99 -7.20 0.65
C THR A 72 1.73 -7.61 -0.10
N GLN A 73 0.72 -8.05 0.66
CA GLN A 73 -0.60 -8.37 0.13
C GLN A 73 -1.59 -7.23 0.39
N SER A 74 -2.32 -6.81 -0.63
CA SER A 74 -3.46 -5.91 -0.50
C SER A 74 -4.69 -6.72 -0.04
N GLY A 75 -5.32 -6.28 1.05
CA GLY A 75 -6.61 -6.86 1.49
C GLY A 75 -6.54 -7.88 2.62
N SER A 76 -5.38 -8.16 3.21
CA SER A 76 -5.32 -8.96 4.44
C SER A 76 -5.57 -8.08 5.65
N SER A 77 -6.84 -7.89 6.02
CA SER A 77 -7.17 -7.72 7.44
C SER A 77 -6.59 -8.94 8.15
N SER A 78 -5.45 -8.77 8.83
CA SER A 78 -4.96 -9.80 9.75
C SER A 78 -6.06 -10.02 10.77
N ARG A 79 -6.80 -11.13 10.64
CA ARG A 79 -7.53 -11.69 11.76
C ARG A 79 -6.49 -11.90 12.85
N CYS A 80 -6.62 -11.14 13.93
CA CYS A 80 -6.02 -11.51 15.20
C CYS A 80 -6.39 -12.99 15.47
N GLY A 81 -5.37 -13.83 15.62
CA GLY A 81 -5.51 -15.23 15.99
C GLY A 81 -4.44 -15.54 17.02
N HIS A 82 -4.85 -15.51 18.29
CA HIS A 82 -4.09 -15.90 19.47
C HIS A 82 -3.27 -17.18 19.27
N ARG A 83 -2.02 -17.18 19.73
CA ARG A 83 -1.44 -18.26 20.53
C ARG A 83 -0.60 -17.67 21.64
#